data_AF-A0A5J6SLT0-F1
#
_entry.id   AF-A0A5J6SLT0-F1
#
_cell.length_a   1.000
_cell.length_b   1.000
_cell.length_c   1.000
_cell.angle_alpha   90.00
_cell.angle_beta   90.00
_cell.angle_gamma   90.00
#
_symmetry.space_group_name_H-M   'P 1'
#
loop_
_entity.id
_entity.type
_entity.pdbx_description
1 polymer ?
#
loop_
_entity_poly.entity_id
_entity_poly.type
_entity_poly.pdbx_seq_one_letter_code
_entity_poly.pdbx_strand_id
1 'polypeptide(L)'
;MLTLGSAPKPFTPKNPSYILADVQMGKIGTVADTLGRTDSQWMLRKAIEKDVVLDGSFAWLVNLKSANYRQLICASSSFVNLLLNSVNLIGVHHNGRMLRSKIGATNTDEVYVGMSNLSITVTNDDSGWSDALEPTSNDAKRYINGWKYTNGTTWTSVTGNGQTATAQVALDTKPTDYTPYKVSYILATPQVINVHNKVEGALKLNGLTQVEVLSGVVRREKVVPKLDANYYTVPNSTSSYWGTAKLKYKVNRYIRIYKNGFLDESWTITSDGTMAMRTIPSTFDPKAEYTVTYIALDKHLLTTNPTNVKLTYGANFASVVSDLVTYVEDLMRDVNINKFIQDYIEAKVDNNRIDLDAHTKNADIHVTKADKAKWDAGGRGEKGEKGDPGIQSTKGADGVTGAKGEQGIQGPTGLQGPKGEATEKVQ
;
A
#
# COMPACT_ATOMS: atom_id res chain seq x y z
N MET A 1 24.81 -15.64 32.82
CA MET A 1 25.50 -14.34 32.64
C MET A 1 26.23 -14.05 33.94
N LEU A 2 27.57 -13.93 33.92
CA LEU A 2 28.37 -13.61 35.10
C LEU A 2 28.21 -12.12 35.42
N THR A 3 27.66 -11.82 36.59
CA THR A 3 27.65 -10.45 37.15
C THR A 3 28.73 -10.36 38.22
N LEU A 4 29.77 -9.56 37.99
CA LEU A 4 30.75 -9.23 39.01
C LEU A 4 30.13 -8.21 39.97
N GLY A 5 29.88 -8.62 41.21
CA GLY A 5 29.31 -7.81 42.28
C GLY A 5 29.14 -8.66 43.56
N SER A 6 29.17 -8.02 44.73
CA SER A 6 29.11 -8.69 46.05
C SER A 6 27.71 -9.18 46.44
N ALA A 7 26.69 -8.92 45.62
CA ALA A 7 25.33 -9.41 45.82
C ALA A 7 24.84 -10.12 44.55
N PRO A 8 24.28 -11.35 44.65
CA PRO A 8 23.65 -12.02 43.51
C PRO A 8 22.46 -11.17 43.04
N LYS A 9 22.45 -10.76 41.77
CA LYS A 9 21.26 -10.13 41.19
C LYS A 9 20.16 -11.19 41.10
N PRO A 10 18.94 -10.92 41.58
CA PRO A 10 17.83 -11.88 41.46
C PRO A 10 17.60 -12.20 39.98
N PHE A 11 17.65 -13.50 39.66
CA PHE A 11 17.32 -13.99 38.33
C PHE A 11 15.84 -13.70 38.07
N THR A 12 15.58 -12.78 37.16
CA THR A 12 14.22 -12.56 36.64
C THR A 12 14.09 -13.44 35.39
N PRO A 13 13.16 -14.42 35.37
CA PRO A 13 12.89 -15.21 34.17
C PRO A 13 12.59 -14.28 33.00
N LYS A 14 13.15 -14.60 31.82
CA LYS A 14 12.84 -13.88 30.58
C LYS A 14 11.33 -13.95 30.37
N ASN A 15 10.66 -12.80 30.34
CA ASN A 15 9.24 -12.70 30.03
C ASN A 15 9.09 -12.13 28.60
N PRO A 16 9.23 -12.96 27.56
CA PRO A 16 9.21 -12.48 26.19
C PRO A 16 7.80 -12.01 25.84
N SER A 17 7.66 -10.70 25.71
CA SER A 17 6.50 -10.08 25.07
C SER A 17 6.80 -9.84 23.59
N TYR A 18 5.79 -9.92 22.73
CA TYR A 18 5.95 -9.64 21.30
C TYR A 18 4.75 -8.87 20.78
N ILE A 19 4.97 -8.16 19.68
CA ILE A 19 3.92 -7.69 18.79
C ILE A 19 4.18 -8.34 17.45
N LEU A 20 3.16 -8.96 16.89
CA LEU A 20 3.17 -9.44 15.52
C LEU A 20 2.08 -8.68 14.78
N ALA A 21 2.49 -7.88 13.81
CA ALA A 21 1.59 -7.14 12.96
C ALA A 21 1.63 -7.73 11.55
N ASP A 22 0.53 -8.34 11.13
CA ASP A 22 0.33 -8.89 9.79
C ASP A 22 -0.08 -7.77 8.82
N VAL A 23 0.81 -6.80 8.67
CA VAL A 23 0.63 -5.62 7.84
C VAL A 23 1.88 -5.39 7.01
N GLN A 24 1.70 -5.20 5.71
CA GLN A 24 2.81 -4.85 4.82
C GLN A 24 3.11 -3.35 4.98
N MET A 25 4.30 -3.03 5.47
CA MET A 25 4.79 -1.66 5.64
C MET A 25 5.62 -1.25 4.42
N GLY A 26 5.45 -0.03 3.95
CA GLY A 26 6.23 0.54 2.84
C GLY A 26 6.99 1.80 3.25
N LYS A 27 8.03 2.11 2.47
CA LYS A 27 8.72 3.40 2.50
C LYS A 27 9.17 3.78 1.09
N ILE A 28 8.95 5.03 0.69
CA ILE A 28 9.46 5.62 -0.55
C ILE A 28 10.06 6.99 -0.19
N GLY A 29 11.37 7.15 -0.40
CA GLY A 29 12.08 8.35 0.01
C GLY A 29 11.96 8.59 1.52
N THR A 30 11.41 9.74 1.91
CA THR A 30 11.16 10.12 3.31
C THR A 30 9.77 9.72 3.81
N VAL A 31 8.86 9.35 2.91
CA VAL A 31 7.48 8.97 3.26
C VAL A 31 7.44 7.49 3.61
N ALA A 32 6.84 7.17 4.75
CA ALA A 32 6.70 5.81 5.24
C ALA A 32 5.31 5.57 5.80
N ASP A 33 4.84 4.33 5.72
CA ASP A 33 3.69 3.90 6.51
C ASP A 33 4.03 3.90 8.00
N THR A 34 3.04 4.17 8.84
CA THR A 34 3.20 4.10 10.29
C THR A 34 2.11 3.26 10.92
N LEU A 35 2.49 2.42 11.88
CA LEU A 35 1.59 1.59 12.65
C LEU A 35 1.58 2.14 14.08
N GLY A 36 0.42 2.59 14.55
CA GLY A 36 0.24 3.17 15.87
C GLY A 36 -0.96 2.55 16.59
N ARG A 37 -1.08 2.80 17.89
CA ARG A 37 -2.24 2.41 18.68
C ARG A 37 -2.97 3.65 19.17
N THR A 38 -4.24 3.79 18.79
CA THR A 38 -5.13 4.89 19.22
C THR A 38 -6.36 4.27 19.86
N ASP A 39 -6.81 4.77 21.01
CA ASP A 39 -8.03 4.29 21.70
C ASP A 39 -8.12 2.75 21.84
N SER A 40 -7.00 2.13 22.23
CA SER A 40 -6.82 0.67 22.34
C SER A 40 -6.82 -0.12 21.01
N GLN A 41 -7.08 0.50 19.87
CA GLN A 41 -7.08 -0.13 18.55
C GLN A 41 -5.78 0.12 17.78
N TRP A 42 -5.34 -0.85 16.98
CA TRP A 42 -4.18 -0.67 16.11
C TRP A 42 -4.61 -0.04 14.80
N MET A 43 -3.97 1.07 14.45
CA MET A 43 -4.27 1.87 13.28
C MET A 43 -3.03 1.94 12.38
N LEU A 44 -3.22 1.69 11.10
CA LEU A 44 -2.21 1.86 10.06
C LEU A 44 -2.48 3.19 9.35
N ARG A 45 -1.56 4.15 9.43
CA ARG A 45 -1.51 5.28 8.50
C ARG A 45 -0.79 4.80 7.25
N LYS A 46 -1.57 4.39 6.25
CA LYS A 46 -1.11 3.98 4.93
C LYS A 46 -0.82 5.22 4.09
N ALA A 47 0.44 5.50 3.85
CA ALA A 47 0.90 6.56 2.96
C ALA A 47 1.35 6.02 1.59
N ILE A 48 1.59 4.70 1.48
CA ILE A 48 2.09 4.07 0.26
C ILE A 48 1.13 2.99 -0.21
N GLU A 49 0.71 3.12 -1.47
CA GLU A 49 0.10 2.01 -2.21
C GLU A 49 1.22 1.13 -2.75
N LYS A 50 1.15 -0.17 -2.48
CA LYS A 50 2.25 -1.12 -2.71
C LYS A 50 1.84 -2.15 -3.74
N ASP A 51 2.81 -2.55 -4.55
CA ASP A 51 2.73 -3.70 -5.45
C ASP A 51 1.48 -3.70 -6.35
N VAL A 52 1.02 -2.52 -6.79
CA VAL A 52 -0.11 -2.40 -7.71
C VAL A 52 0.28 -3.08 -9.01
N VAL A 53 -0.45 -4.16 -9.32
CA VAL A 53 -0.25 -4.97 -10.51
C VAL A 53 -0.64 -4.14 -11.74
N LEU A 54 0.31 -3.96 -12.65
CA LEU A 54 0.10 -3.36 -13.95
C LEU A 54 -0.18 -4.49 -14.94
N ASP A 55 -1.45 -4.69 -15.27
CA ASP A 55 -1.89 -5.72 -16.21
C ASP A 55 -2.80 -5.16 -17.33
N GLY A 56 -3.33 -6.04 -18.19
CA GLY A 56 -4.19 -5.64 -19.30
C GLY A 56 -5.59 -5.13 -18.91
N SER A 57 -5.91 -4.98 -17.62
CA SER A 57 -7.16 -4.35 -17.18
C SER A 57 -7.15 -2.82 -17.39
N PHE A 58 -5.97 -2.20 -17.43
CA PHE A 58 -5.83 -0.79 -17.76
C PHE A 58 -5.93 -0.55 -19.27
N ALA A 59 -6.45 0.62 -19.65
CA ALA A 59 -6.46 1.08 -21.04
C ALA A 59 -5.07 1.59 -21.44
N TRP A 60 -4.22 0.69 -21.90
CA TRP A 60 -2.86 1.01 -22.33
C TRP A 60 -2.81 1.65 -23.72
N LEU A 61 -2.00 2.70 -23.85
CA LEU A 61 -1.67 3.33 -25.12
C LEU A 61 -0.14 3.35 -25.32
N VAL A 62 0.29 3.35 -26.57
CA VAL A 62 1.69 3.64 -26.94
C VAL A 62 1.80 5.15 -27.14
N ASN A 63 2.58 5.82 -26.30
CA ASN A 63 2.67 7.29 -26.29
C ASN A 63 3.86 7.83 -27.08
N LEU A 64 5.05 7.30 -26.80
CA LEU A 64 6.29 7.73 -27.43
C LEU A 64 7.01 6.53 -28.03
N LYS A 65 7.57 6.77 -29.20
CA LYS A 65 8.52 5.87 -29.86
C LYS A 65 9.88 6.54 -29.88
N SER A 66 10.89 5.81 -29.43
CA SER A 66 12.29 6.19 -29.51
C SER A 66 13.08 5.02 -30.06
N ALA A 67 14.33 5.26 -30.47
CA ALA A 67 15.27 4.19 -30.73
C ALA A 67 15.38 3.30 -29.49
N ASN A 68 15.21 1.98 -29.66
CA ASN A 68 15.35 0.94 -28.65
C ASN A 68 14.25 0.81 -27.58
N TYR A 69 13.27 1.73 -27.51
CA TYR A 69 12.20 1.60 -26.51
C TYR A 69 10.89 2.29 -26.91
N ARG A 70 9.81 1.86 -26.24
CA ARG A 70 8.47 2.42 -26.34
C ARG A 70 8.01 2.87 -24.97
N GLN A 71 7.33 4.00 -24.93
CA GLN A 71 6.63 4.44 -23.74
C GLN A 71 5.18 3.98 -23.80
N LEU A 72 4.79 3.18 -22.80
CA LEU A 72 3.42 2.76 -22.59
C LEU A 72 2.79 3.62 -21.50
N ILE A 73 1.56 4.06 -21.72
CA ILE A 73 0.85 4.90 -20.77
C ILE A 73 -0.53 4.34 -20.44
N CYS A 74 -0.98 4.59 -19.22
CA CYS A 74 -2.36 4.39 -18.80
C CYS A 74 -2.82 5.58 -17.94
N ALA A 75 -4.13 5.76 -17.82
CA ALA A 75 -4.70 6.91 -17.11
C ALA A 75 -4.34 6.88 -15.62
N SER A 76 -3.80 7.98 -15.11
CA SER A 76 -3.50 8.18 -13.68
C SER A 76 -4.75 8.10 -12.80
N SER A 77 -5.93 8.43 -13.36
CA SER A 77 -7.22 8.33 -12.67
C SER A 77 -7.66 6.89 -12.40
N SER A 78 -7.02 5.89 -13.01
CA SER A 78 -7.25 4.47 -12.70
C SER A 78 -6.56 4.02 -11.40
N PHE A 79 -5.80 4.91 -10.75
CA PHE A 79 -5.07 4.63 -9.52
C PHE A 79 -5.70 5.37 -8.33
N VAL A 80 -5.69 4.72 -7.17
CA VAL A 80 -6.31 5.24 -5.95
C VAL A 80 -5.44 6.36 -5.37
N ASN A 81 -5.97 7.58 -5.31
CA ASN A 81 -5.33 8.75 -4.70
C ASN A 81 -3.83 8.89 -5.06
N LEU A 82 -3.48 8.66 -6.32
CA LEU A 82 -2.11 8.72 -6.80
C LEU A 82 -1.54 10.15 -6.70
N LEU A 83 -0.35 10.32 -6.12
CA LEU A 83 0.35 11.61 -6.13
C LEU A 83 0.88 11.91 -7.55
N LEU A 84 0.28 12.90 -8.21
CA LEU A 84 0.60 13.30 -9.59
C LEU A 84 1.93 14.07 -9.69
N ASN A 85 2.51 14.12 -10.89
CA ASN A 85 3.79 14.79 -11.19
C ASN A 85 4.93 14.37 -10.24
N SER A 86 5.02 13.07 -9.97
CA SER A 86 5.89 12.51 -8.95
C SER A 86 6.97 11.62 -9.56
N VAL A 87 8.17 11.71 -8.97
CA VAL A 87 9.27 10.73 -9.16
C VAL A 87 9.51 9.88 -7.91
N ASN A 88 8.55 9.90 -6.97
CA ASN A 88 8.59 9.10 -5.75
C ASN A 88 7.69 7.86 -5.92
N LEU A 89 8.13 6.96 -6.80
CA LEU A 89 7.51 5.67 -7.03
C LEU A 89 8.58 4.62 -7.32
N ILE A 90 8.21 3.36 -7.09
CA ILE A 90 9.06 2.20 -7.33
C ILE A 90 8.33 1.35 -8.36
N GLY A 91 8.90 1.24 -9.56
CA GLY A 91 8.43 0.31 -10.58
C GLY A 91 9.25 -0.98 -10.56
N VAL A 92 8.60 -2.10 -10.80
CA VAL A 92 9.25 -3.41 -10.92
C VAL A 92 8.79 -4.04 -12.23
N HIS A 93 9.76 -4.42 -13.05
CA HIS A 93 9.57 -5.12 -14.31
C HIS A 93 9.12 -6.57 -14.07
N HIS A 94 8.53 -7.22 -15.08
CA HIS A 94 8.09 -8.63 -15.00
C HIS A 94 9.21 -9.63 -14.62
N ASN A 95 10.48 -9.27 -14.86
CA ASN A 95 11.64 -10.10 -14.55
C ASN A 95 12.35 -9.68 -13.24
N GLY A 96 11.70 -8.83 -12.44
CA GLY A 96 12.21 -8.36 -11.16
C GLY A 96 13.22 -7.22 -11.23
N ARG A 97 13.63 -6.77 -12.43
CA ARG A 97 14.44 -5.56 -12.57
C ARG A 97 13.68 -4.34 -12.08
N MET A 98 14.38 -3.42 -11.44
CA MET A 98 13.79 -2.17 -10.96
C MET A 98 13.69 -1.16 -12.09
N LEU A 99 12.55 -0.47 -12.20
CA LEU A 99 12.39 0.68 -13.06
C LEU A 99 12.83 1.94 -12.32
N ARG A 100 13.66 2.76 -12.97
CA ARG A 100 14.10 4.04 -12.45
C ARG A 100 12.96 5.05 -12.53
N SER A 101 12.65 5.72 -11.42
CA SER A 101 11.71 6.83 -11.46
C SER A 101 12.36 8.08 -12.05
N LYS A 102 11.81 8.60 -13.15
CA LYS A 102 12.36 9.74 -13.89
C LYS A 102 11.25 10.54 -14.55
N ILE A 103 11.31 11.88 -14.45
CA ILE A 103 10.34 12.77 -15.09
C ILE A 103 10.24 12.44 -16.58
N GLY A 104 9.02 12.16 -17.02
CA GLY A 104 8.70 11.91 -18.42
C GLY A 104 9.07 10.52 -18.93
N ALA A 105 9.72 9.65 -18.14
CA ALA A 105 10.14 8.30 -18.53
C ALA A 105 10.74 8.25 -19.95
N THR A 106 11.88 8.92 -20.10
CA THR A 106 12.52 9.31 -21.37
C THR A 106 13.68 8.40 -21.78
N ASN A 107 13.89 7.30 -21.06
CA ASN A 107 14.92 6.30 -21.35
C ASN A 107 14.41 4.89 -21.00
N THR A 108 15.21 3.85 -21.28
CA THR A 108 14.89 2.46 -20.97
C THR A 108 14.76 2.21 -19.47
N ASP A 109 13.91 1.25 -19.09
CA ASP A 109 13.67 0.85 -17.70
C ASP A 109 13.26 2.01 -16.79
N GLU A 110 12.45 2.96 -17.28
CA GLU A 110 11.95 4.10 -16.51
C GLU A 110 10.43 4.03 -16.25
N VAL A 111 10.02 4.70 -15.16
CA VAL A 111 8.61 4.89 -14.77
C VAL A 111 8.36 6.33 -14.31
N TYR A 112 7.18 6.87 -14.62
CA TYR A 112 6.79 8.22 -14.25
C TYR A 112 5.29 8.34 -14.01
N VAL A 113 4.90 9.27 -13.15
CA VAL A 113 3.50 9.71 -13.01
C VAL A 113 3.43 11.18 -13.37
N GLY A 114 2.79 11.49 -14.49
CA GLY A 114 2.46 12.85 -14.90
C GLY A 114 1.11 13.32 -14.37
N MET A 115 0.57 14.39 -14.95
CA MET A 115 -0.74 14.92 -14.57
C MET A 115 -1.90 14.00 -14.96
N SER A 116 -1.81 13.39 -16.15
CA SER A 116 -2.92 12.59 -16.69
C SER A 116 -2.62 11.10 -16.71
N ASN A 117 -1.34 10.72 -16.78
CA ASN A 117 -0.94 9.35 -17.09
C ASN A 117 0.17 8.84 -16.17
N LEU A 118 0.14 7.53 -15.92
CA LEU A 118 1.32 6.77 -15.52
C LEU A 118 2.00 6.26 -16.79
N SER A 119 3.32 6.39 -16.84
CA SER A 119 4.16 6.00 -17.98
C SER A 119 5.19 4.98 -17.53
N ILE A 120 5.39 3.93 -18.32
CA ILE A 120 6.50 3.00 -18.23
C ILE A 120 7.21 2.92 -19.58
N THR A 121 8.50 2.66 -19.59
CA THR A 121 9.21 2.35 -20.83
C THR A 121 9.50 0.86 -20.95
N VAL A 122 9.38 0.36 -22.18
CA VAL A 122 9.60 -1.04 -22.53
C VAL A 122 10.62 -1.09 -23.65
N THR A 123 11.66 -1.89 -23.49
CA THR A 123 12.70 -2.03 -24.52
C THR A 123 12.25 -2.90 -25.69
N ASN A 124 12.92 -2.73 -26.83
CA ASN A 124 12.74 -3.58 -28.00
C ASN A 124 13.06 -5.05 -27.70
N ASP A 125 14.12 -5.29 -26.93
CA ASP A 125 14.55 -6.63 -26.55
C ASP A 125 13.52 -7.32 -25.66
N ASP A 126 12.89 -6.57 -24.74
CA ASP A 126 11.87 -7.14 -23.86
C ASP A 126 10.56 -7.40 -24.62
N SER A 127 10.13 -6.46 -25.46
CA SER A 127 8.85 -6.53 -26.18
C SER A 127 8.89 -7.39 -27.43
N GLY A 128 10.06 -7.58 -28.03
CA GLY A 128 10.21 -8.14 -29.37
C GLY A 128 9.86 -7.16 -30.50
N TRP A 129 9.59 -5.89 -30.18
CA TRP A 129 9.31 -4.87 -31.19
C TRP A 129 10.60 -4.35 -31.83
N SER A 130 10.65 -4.26 -33.15
CA SER A 130 11.77 -3.62 -33.87
C SER A 130 11.56 -2.11 -33.94
N ASP A 131 12.60 -1.30 -34.18
CA ASP A 131 12.45 0.16 -34.35
C ASP A 131 11.54 0.56 -35.52
N ALA A 132 11.33 -0.31 -36.51
CA ALA A 132 10.42 -0.06 -37.62
C ALA A 132 8.94 -0.28 -37.24
N LEU A 133 8.66 -1.16 -36.28
CA LEU A 133 7.29 -1.50 -35.89
C LEU A 133 6.61 -0.32 -35.16
N GLU A 134 5.34 -0.08 -35.48
CA GLU A 134 4.44 0.82 -34.76
C GLU A 134 3.42 0.00 -33.98
N PRO A 135 3.72 -0.37 -32.71
CA PRO A 135 2.80 -1.19 -31.92
C PRO A 135 1.51 -0.43 -31.62
N THR A 136 0.39 -1.15 -31.67
CA THR A 136 -0.93 -0.62 -31.31
C THR A 136 -1.18 -0.70 -29.81
N SER A 137 -2.26 -0.07 -29.33
CA SER A 137 -2.75 -0.25 -27.95
C SER A 137 -3.03 -1.73 -27.61
N ASN A 138 -3.47 -2.52 -28.58
CA ASN A 138 -3.65 -3.96 -28.41
C ASN A 138 -2.30 -4.67 -28.24
N ASP A 139 -1.26 -4.25 -28.96
CA ASP A 139 0.09 -4.81 -28.78
C ASP A 139 0.66 -4.46 -27.41
N ALA A 140 0.45 -3.22 -26.94
CA ALA A 140 0.82 -2.82 -25.59
C ALA A 140 0.12 -3.71 -24.53
N LYS A 141 -1.18 -3.95 -24.68
CA LYS A 141 -1.95 -4.83 -23.78
C LYS A 141 -1.43 -6.27 -23.78
N ARG A 142 -1.13 -6.84 -24.97
CA ARG A 142 -0.53 -8.19 -25.08
C ARG A 142 0.78 -8.26 -24.31
N TYR A 143 1.67 -7.28 -24.51
CA TYR A 143 2.95 -7.23 -23.82
C TYR A 143 2.80 -7.16 -22.30
N ILE A 144 1.91 -6.29 -21.81
CA ILE A 144 1.65 -6.16 -20.37
C ILE A 144 0.97 -7.40 -19.76
N ASN A 145 0.23 -8.17 -20.57
CA ASN A 145 -0.27 -9.50 -20.21
C ASN A 145 0.81 -10.61 -20.24
N GLY A 146 2.06 -10.28 -20.56
CA GLY A 146 3.18 -11.22 -20.55
C GLY A 146 3.49 -11.85 -21.90
N TRP A 147 3.01 -11.28 -23.01
CA TRP A 147 3.24 -11.82 -24.35
C TRP A 147 4.23 -10.95 -25.17
N LYS A 148 5.36 -11.54 -25.53
CA LYS A 148 6.40 -10.96 -26.39
C LYS A 148 6.04 -11.12 -27.87
N TYR A 149 6.17 -10.04 -28.63
CA TYR A 149 5.93 -10.04 -30.08
C TYR A 149 7.00 -10.83 -30.83
N THR A 150 6.63 -11.56 -31.89
CA THR A 150 7.59 -12.26 -32.76
C THR A 150 7.48 -11.83 -34.22
N ASN A 151 6.34 -12.07 -34.88
CA ASN A 151 6.21 -11.92 -36.34
C ASN A 151 4.83 -11.41 -36.80
N GLY A 152 4.02 -10.86 -35.89
CA GLY A 152 2.71 -10.26 -36.20
C GLY A 152 1.53 -11.25 -36.20
N THR A 153 1.79 -12.56 -36.25
CA THR A 153 0.75 -13.58 -36.11
C THR A 153 0.88 -14.37 -34.81
N THR A 154 2.10 -14.40 -34.24
CA THR A 154 2.44 -15.19 -33.06
C THR A 154 3.06 -14.31 -31.98
N TRP A 155 2.78 -14.65 -30.72
CA TRP A 155 3.44 -14.11 -29.54
C TRP A 155 3.97 -15.25 -28.69
N THR A 156 5.05 -15.02 -27.95
CA THR A 156 5.64 -15.98 -27.01
C THR A 156 5.60 -15.46 -25.58
N SER A 157 5.65 -16.32 -24.57
CA SER A 157 5.72 -15.83 -23.18
C SER A 157 7.00 -15.00 -22.93
N VAL A 158 6.87 -13.85 -22.28
CA VAL A 158 7.99 -12.94 -21.95
C VAL A 158 9.04 -13.58 -21.02
N THR A 159 8.62 -14.57 -20.24
CA THR A 159 9.46 -15.33 -19.30
C THR A 159 10.20 -16.49 -19.97
N GLY A 160 9.84 -16.85 -21.21
CA GLY A 160 10.55 -17.85 -22.00
C GLY A 160 10.16 -19.32 -21.77
N ASN A 161 8.99 -19.61 -21.20
CA ASN A 161 8.52 -21.01 -21.04
C ASN A 161 8.12 -21.74 -22.34
N GLY A 162 8.28 -21.11 -23.50
CA GLY A 162 7.95 -21.67 -24.81
C GLY A 162 6.46 -21.63 -25.19
N GLN A 163 5.57 -21.12 -24.33
CA GLN A 163 4.17 -20.93 -24.70
C GLN A 163 4.04 -19.91 -25.83
N THR A 164 3.11 -20.19 -26.75
CA THR A 164 2.75 -19.30 -27.84
C THR A 164 1.27 -18.98 -27.83
N ALA A 165 0.92 -17.83 -28.38
CA ALA A 165 -0.46 -17.39 -28.52
C ALA A 165 -0.68 -16.67 -29.87
N THR A 166 -1.90 -16.78 -30.39
CA THR A 166 -2.37 -15.94 -31.50
C THR A 166 -2.70 -14.52 -31.01
N ALA A 167 -2.92 -13.60 -31.93
CA ALA A 167 -3.21 -12.20 -31.62
C ALA A 167 -4.39 -11.99 -30.65
N GLN A 168 -5.46 -12.78 -30.79
CA GLN A 168 -6.64 -12.67 -29.92
C GLN A 168 -6.40 -13.36 -28.58
N VAL A 169 -5.81 -14.55 -28.59
CA VAL A 169 -5.50 -15.29 -27.35
C VAL A 169 -4.56 -14.47 -26.45
N ALA A 170 -3.56 -13.81 -27.02
CA ALA A 170 -2.64 -12.95 -26.27
C ALA A 170 -3.30 -11.71 -25.64
N LEU A 171 -4.44 -11.25 -26.20
CA LEU A 171 -5.20 -10.15 -25.62
C LEU A 171 -6.03 -10.59 -24.41
N ASP A 172 -6.60 -11.78 -24.50
CA ASP A 172 -7.61 -12.27 -23.56
C ASP A 172 -7.00 -13.10 -22.42
N THR A 173 -5.75 -13.55 -22.57
CA THR A 173 -5.11 -14.48 -21.64
C THR A 173 -3.71 -14.02 -21.22
N LYS A 174 -3.19 -14.67 -20.18
CA LYS A 174 -1.83 -14.50 -19.66
C LYS A 174 -1.12 -15.87 -19.70
N PRO A 175 0.21 -15.94 -19.93
CA PRO A 175 0.95 -17.19 -19.84
C PRO A 175 0.83 -17.85 -18.46
N THR A 176 1.07 -19.16 -18.35
CA THR A 176 0.92 -19.88 -17.08
C THR A 176 1.97 -19.51 -16.03
N ASP A 177 3.08 -18.91 -16.46
CA ASP A 177 4.16 -18.41 -15.62
C ASP A 177 4.21 -16.88 -15.57
N TYR A 178 3.07 -16.24 -15.86
CA TYR A 178 2.95 -14.78 -15.88
C TYR A 178 3.45 -14.14 -14.59
N THR A 179 4.43 -13.25 -14.75
CA THR A 179 4.90 -12.34 -13.71
C THR A 179 4.54 -10.91 -14.12
N PRO A 180 3.74 -10.18 -13.31
CA PRO A 180 3.29 -8.85 -13.70
C PRO A 180 4.37 -7.79 -13.47
N TYR A 181 4.25 -6.69 -14.21
CA TYR A 181 4.80 -5.42 -13.77
C TYR A 181 4.10 -4.96 -12.50
N LYS A 182 4.82 -4.27 -11.63
CA LYS A 182 4.26 -3.69 -10.42
C LYS A 182 4.70 -2.25 -10.24
N VAL A 183 3.86 -1.45 -9.61
CA VAL A 183 4.21 -0.12 -9.16
C VAL A 183 3.79 0.09 -7.71
N SER A 184 4.68 0.69 -6.93
CA SER A 184 4.38 1.22 -5.61
C SER A 184 4.54 2.73 -5.63
N TYR A 185 3.60 3.48 -5.05
CA TYR A 185 3.57 4.94 -5.11
C TYR A 185 3.06 5.57 -3.82
N ILE A 186 3.41 6.84 -3.63
CA ILE A 186 2.90 7.65 -2.52
C ILE A 186 1.47 8.08 -2.82
N LEU A 187 0.60 7.94 -1.83
CA LEU A 187 -0.76 8.47 -1.86
C LEU A 187 -0.73 9.99 -1.67
N ALA A 188 -1.48 10.72 -2.49
CA ALA A 188 -1.69 12.16 -2.34
C ALA A 188 -2.31 12.50 -0.97
N THR A 189 -3.18 11.62 -0.46
CA THR A 189 -3.74 11.71 0.89
C THR A 189 -3.61 10.35 1.59
N PRO A 190 -2.84 10.25 2.68
CA PRO A 190 -2.72 9.03 3.47
C PRO A 190 -4.07 8.55 4.02
N GLN A 191 -4.25 7.24 4.09
CA GLN A 191 -5.44 6.61 4.66
C GLN A 191 -5.16 6.09 6.07
N VAL A 192 -6.14 6.20 6.96
CA VAL A 192 -6.07 5.63 8.31
C VAL A 192 -6.98 4.40 8.35
N ILE A 193 -6.37 3.23 8.56
CA ILE A 193 -7.04 1.94 8.47
C ILE A 193 -6.97 1.25 9.83
N ASN A 194 -8.11 0.80 10.36
CA ASN A 194 -8.13 -0.05 11.54
C ASN A 194 -7.61 -1.45 11.18
N VAL A 195 -6.51 -1.85 11.81
CA VAL A 195 -5.83 -3.13 11.62
C VAL A 195 -5.74 -3.92 12.92
N HIS A 196 -6.59 -3.61 13.91
CA HIS A 196 -6.57 -4.27 15.22
C HIS A 196 -6.66 -5.80 15.13
N ASN A 197 -7.46 -6.33 14.19
CA ASN A 197 -7.57 -7.77 13.94
C ASN A 197 -6.34 -8.41 13.27
N LYS A 198 -5.40 -7.60 12.77
CA LYS A 198 -4.14 -8.05 12.13
C LYS A 198 -2.94 -7.93 13.05
N VAL A 199 -3.11 -7.38 14.25
CA VAL A 199 -2.03 -7.23 15.22
C VAL A 199 -2.32 -8.09 16.44
N GLU A 200 -1.37 -8.91 16.85
CA GLU A 200 -1.45 -9.72 18.05
C GLU A 200 -0.30 -9.44 19.01
N GLY A 201 -0.58 -9.62 20.31
CA GLY A 201 0.36 -9.36 21.37
C GLY A 201 0.48 -7.88 21.74
N ALA A 202 1.33 -7.60 22.71
CA ALA A 202 1.68 -6.28 23.17
C ALA A 202 3.10 -6.34 23.75
N LEU A 203 3.91 -5.30 23.49
CA LEU A 203 5.19 -5.17 24.16
C LEU A 203 4.96 -4.69 25.59
N LYS A 204 5.57 -5.39 26.55
CA LYS A 204 5.68 -4.94 27.94
C LYS A 204 7.13 -4.53 28.15
N LEU A 205 7.36 -3.23 28.21
CA LEU A 205 8.69 -2.66 28.45
C LEU A 205 8.75 -2.24 29.92
N ASN A 206 9.74 -2.73 30.66
CA ASN A 206 10.00 -2.30 32.04
C ASN A 206 11.51 -2.25 32.27
N GLY A 207 12.02 -1.09 32.71
CA GLY A 207 13.45 -0.87 32.89
C GLY A 207 14.26 -1.08 31.60
N LEU A 208 15.52 -1.50 31.75
CA LEU A 208 16.41 -1.78 30.63
C LEU A 208 15.89 -3.00 29.84
N THR A 209 15.24 -2.73 28.70
CA THR A 209 14.62 -3.77 27.87
C THR A 209 15.33 -3.89 26.53
N GLN A 210 15.73 -5.11 26.15
CA GLN A 210 16.23 -5.41 24.82
C GLN A 210 15.05 -5.68 23.88
N VAL A 211 14.97 -4.96 22.76
CA VAL A 211 13.99 -5.18 21.71
C VAL A 211 14.69 -5.72 20.47
N GLU A 212 14.17 -6.82 19.94
CA GLU A 212 14.62 -7.42 18.69
C GLU A 212 13.48 -7.30 17.66
N VAL A 213 13.79 -6.80 16.46
CA VAL A 213 12.84 -6.74 15.35
C VAL A 213 13.21 -7.80 14.34
N LEU A 214 12.26 -8.69 14.06
CA LEU A 214 12.42 -9.83 13.19
C LEU A 214 11.49 -9.70 12.00
N SER A 215 11.85 -10.38 10.91
CA SER A 215 11.11 -10.40 9.65
C SER A 215 10.96 -11.85 9.17
N GLY A 216 10.05 -12.08 8.22
CA GLY A 216 9.81 -13.41 7.63
C GLY A 216 8.97 -14.31 8.52
N VAL A 217 8.04 -13.71 9.27
CA VAL A 217 7.09 -14.44 10.11
C VAL A 217 5.98 -15.00 9.22
N VAL A 218 5.77 -16.31 9.29
CA VAL A 218 4.61 -16.97 8.71
C VAL A 218 3.58 -17.10 9.81
N ARG A 219 2.42 -16.47 9.60
CA ARG A 219 1.37 -16.36 10.61
C ARG A 219 0.28 -17.39 10.37
N ARG A 220 -0.09 -18.12 11.44
CA ARG A 220 -1.24 -19.04 11.50
C ARG A 220 -1.32 -20.00 10.30
N GLU A 221 -0.19 -20.56 9.87
CA GLU A 221 -0.20 -21.58 8.82
C GLU A 221 -0.94 -22.82 9.31
N LYS A 222 -1.97 -23.24 8.56
CA LYS A 222 -2.76 -24.42 8.87
C LYS A 222 -1.92 -25.68 8.66
N VAL A 223 -1.94 -26.56 9.65
CA VAL A 223 -1.24 -27.85 9.62
C VAL A 223 -2.14 -28.96 10.12
N VAL A 224 -1.88 -30.18 9.66
CA VAL A 224 -2.49 -31.39 10.22
C VAL A 224 -1.37 -32.21 10.85
N PRO A 225 -1.14 -32.10 12.17
CA PRO A 225 -0.03 -32.79 12.81
C PRO A 225 -0.08 -34.30 12.59
N LYS A 226 1.08 -34.89 12.31
CA LYS A 226 1.21 -36.33 12.03
C LYS A 226 1.70 -37.03 13.30
N LEU A 227 1.09 -38.17 13.63
CA LEU A 227 1.63 -39.05 14.65
C LEU A 227 2.92 -39.69 14.12
N ASP A 228 4.04 -39.41 14.80
CA ASP A 228 5.35 -39.97 14.49
C ASP A 228 6.00 -40.47 15.80
N ALA A 229 6.44 -41.74 15.79
CA ALA A 229 6.75 -42.51 17.00
C ALA A 229 5.61 -42.44 18.05
N ASN A 230 5.74 -41.56 19.05
CA ASN A 230 4.80 -41.43 20.17
C ASN A 230 4.22 -40.00 20.31
N TYR A 231 4.47 -39.12 19.33
CA TYR A 231 4.08 -37.72 19.43
C TYR A 231 3.40 -37.24 18.15
N TYR A 232 2.34 -36.46 18.30
CA TYR A 232 1.84 -35.64 17.20
C TYR A 232 2.85 -34.53 16.94
N THR A 233 3.34 -34.46 15.71
CA THR A 233 4.51 -33.67 15.34
C THR A 233 4.19 -32.69 14.22
N VAL A 234 4.64 -31.45 14.39
CA VAL A 234 4.84 -30.46 13.32
C VAL A 234 6.35 -30.32 13.11
N PRO A 235 6.89 -30.80 11.99
CA PRO A 235 8.33 -30.91 11.76
C PRO A 235 8.91 -29.62 11.19
N ASN A 236 10.16 -29.31 11.52
CA ASN A 236 10.98 -28.42 10.69
C ASN A 236 11.54 -29.20 9.48
N SER A 237 10.66 -29.58 8.56
CA SER A 237 11.04 -30.30 7.35
C SER A 237 10.05 -30.04 6.24
N THR A 238 10.55 -29.91 5.01
CA THR A 238 9.73 -29.82 3.79
C THR A 238 9.59 -31.16 3.07
N SER A 239 10.12 -32.25 3.65
CA SER A 239 10.07 -33.60 3.08
C SER A 239 8.64 -34.07 2.87
N SER A 240 8.41 -34.79 1.76
CA SER A 240 7.11 -35.41 1.43
C SER A 240 6.67 -36.44 2.47
N TYR A 241 7.60 -37.03 3.23
CA TYR A 241 7.31 -37.97 4.34
C TYR A 241 6.29 -37.42 5.35
N TRP A 242 6.33 -36.11 5.57
CA TRP A 242 5.49 -35.43 6.57
C TRP A 242 4.09 -35.07 6.06
N GLY A 243 3.79 -35.31 4.78
CA GLY A 243 2.45 -35.10 4.21
C GLY A 243 1.92 -33.70 4.51
N THR A 244 0.77 -33.62 5.17
CA THR A 244 0.08 -32.38 5.59
C THR A 244 0.54 -31.81 6.92
N ALA A 245 1.46 -32.49 7.62
CA ALA A 245 2.09 -31.95 8.82
C ALA A 245 3.24 -30.99 8.48
N LYS A 246 3.82 -31.12 7.28
CA LYS A 246 4.94 -30.28 6.85
C LYS A 246 4.52 -28.82 6.71
N LEU A 247 5.44 -27.93 7.04
CA LEU A 247 5.29 -26.51 6.80
C LEU A 247 5.75 -26.14 5.39
N LYS A 248 5.19 -25.05 4.86
CA LYS A 248 5.51 -24.50 3.55
C LYS A 248 6.98 -24.09 3.44
N TYR A 249 7.55 -23.57 4.53
CA TYR A 249 8.94 -23.11 4.59
C TYR A 249 9.70 -23.81 5.70
N LYS A 250 11.00 -24.00 5.52
CA LYS A 250 11.89 -24.42 6.61
C LYS A 250 11.82 -23.40 7.74
N VAL A 251 11.87 -23.86 8.98
CA VAL A 251 11.69 -23.07 10.19
C VAL A 251 13.05 -22.66 10.75
N ASN A 252 13.25 -21.37 10.98
CA ASN A 252 14.32 -20.85 11.83
C ASN A 252 13.93 -20.97 13.31
N ARG A 253 12.71 -20.56 13.63
CA ARG A 253 12.21 -20.49 15.01
C ARG A 253 10.69 -20.66 15.06
N TYR A 254 10.20 -21.65 15.80
CA TYR A 254 8.79 -21.72 16.17
C TYR A 254 8.44 -20.60 17.15
N ILE A 255 7.28 -19.98 16.97
CA ILE A 255 6.75 -18.98 17.90
C ILE A 255 5.68 -19.64 18.76
N ARG A 256 4.56 -20.06 18.14
CA ARG A 256 3.38 -20.60 18.84
C ARG A 256 2.58 -21.54 17.94
N ILE A 257 1.82 -22.44 18.56
CA ILE A 257 0.76 -23.22 17.92
C ILE A 257 -0.56 -22.89 18.59
N TYR A 258 -1.62 -22.95 17.79
CA TYR A 258 -2.97 -22.59 18.19
C TYR A 258 -3.91 -23.74 17.86
N LYS A 259 -4.83 -24.03 18.77
CA LYS A 259 -5.92 -24.99 18.62
C LYS A 259 -7.24 -24.23 18.57
N ASN A 260 -7.98 -24.37 17.47
CA ASN A 260 -9.23 -23.62 17.20
C ASN A 260 -9.07 -22.11 17.41
N GLY A 261 -7.93 -21.56 17.02
CA GLY A 261 -7.62 -20.13 17.13
C GLY A 261 -7.04 -19.68 18.48
N PHE A 262 -7.10 -20.50 19.52
CA PHE A 262 -6.57 -20.19 20.86
C PHE A 262 -5.17 -20.77 21.06
N LEU A 263 -4.33 -20.09 21.84
CA LEU A 263 -2.97 -20.57 22.15
C LEU A 263 -3.05 -21.95 22.81
N ASP A 264 -2.29 -22.90 22.26
CA ASP A 264 -2.20 -24.25 22.81
C ASP A 264 -0.82 -24.46 23.45
N GLU A 265 -0.78 -24.41 24.78
CA GLU A 265 0.43 -24.54 25.59
C GLU A 265 0.83 -26.01 25.84
N SER A 266 0.04 -26.98 25.35
CA SER A 266 0.34 -28.41 25.50
C SER A 266 1.43 -28.93 24.55
N TRP A 267 1.96 -28.06 23.70
CA TRP A 267 2.99 -28.38 22.73
C TRP A 267 4.36 -27.93 23.20
N THR A 268 5.35 -28.78 22.96
CA THR A 268 6.76 -28.52 23.29
C THR A 268 7.58 -28.43 22.00
N ILE A 269 8.58 -27.54 21.99
CA ILE A 269 9.54 -27.46 20.88
C ILE A 269 10.75 -28.32 21.25
N THR A 270 11.13 -29.26 20.39
CA THR A 270 12.32 -30.08 20.62
C THR A 270 13.58 -29.22 20.52
N SER A 271 14.51 -29.47 21.44
CA SER A 271 15.85 -28.86 21.44
C SER A 271 16.88 -29.67 20.65
N ASP A 272 16.47 -30.77 20.03
CA ASP A 272 17.32 -31.56 19.14
C ASP A 272 17.56 -30.82 17.81
N GLY A 273 18.57 -31.26 17.05
CA GLY A 273 18.89 -30.67 15.74
C GLY A 273 17.77 -30.75 14.70
N THR A 274 16.66 -31.44 15.02
CA THR A 274 15.49 -31.53 14.14
C THR A 274 14.48 -30.40 14.36
N MET A 275 14.48 -29.74 15.52
CA MET A 275 13.58 -28.64 15.92
C MET A 275 12.13 -28.87 15.45
N ALA A 276 11.31 -29.57 16.22
CA ALA A 276 9.90 -29.86 15.88
C ALA A 276 8.97 -29.45 17.03
N MET A 277 7.72 -29.12 16.73
CA MET A 277 6.68 -29.00 17.77
C MET A 277 6.04 -30.36 18.00
N ARG A 278 5.95 -30.79 19.25
CA ARG A 278 5.39 -32.09 19.65
C ARG A 278 4.40 -31.98 20.79
N THR A 279 3.34 -32.78 20.70
CA THR A 279 2.41 -33.03 21.81
C THR A 279 2.11 -34.53 21.92
N ILE A 280 1.66 -34.96 23.10
CA ILE A 280 1.31 -36.37 23.37
C ILE A 280 -0.10 -36.69 22.87
N PRO A 281 -0.43 -37.96 22.60
CA PRO A 281 -1.75 -38.34 22.11
C PRO A 281 -2.92 -37.95 23.01
N SER A 282 -2.73 -37.90 24.33
CA SER A 282 -3.79 -37.55 25.29
C SER A 282 -4.19 -36.07 25.27
N THR A 283 -3.33 -35.20 24.75
CA THR A 283 -3.58 -33.75 24.65
C THR A 283 -3.97 -33.32 23.23
N PHE A 284 -3.74 -34.19 22.24
CA PHE A 284 -4.09 -33.94 20.85
C PHE A 284 -5.59 -34.19 20.59
N ASP A 285 -6.26 -33.20 20.02
CA ASP A 285 -7.62 -33.31 19.50
C ASP A 285 -7.60 -33.41 17.96
N PRO A 286 -7.93 -34.56 17.34
CA PRO A 286 -7.91 -34.74 15.88
C PRO A 286 -8.99 -33.96 15.14
N LYS A 287 -10.01 -33.44 15.83
CA LYS A 287 -11.11 -32.66 15.21
C LYS A 287 -10.83 -31.16 15.24
N ALA A 288 -9.84 -30.72 16.01
CA ALA A 288 -9.48 -29.32 16.11
C ALA A 288 -8.68 -28.85 14.90
N GLU A 289 -8.82 -27.56 14.58
CA GLU A 289 -7.94 -26.89 13.62
C GLU A 289 -6.66 -26.45 14.33
N TYR A 290 -5.51 -26.88 13.81
CA TYR A 290 -4.21 -26.41 14.28
C TYR A 290 -3.61 -25.42 13.29
N THR A 291 -3.12 -24.30 13.85
CA THR A 291 -2.35 -23.31 13.09
C THR A 291 -1.05 -22.99 13.82
N VAL A 292 0.03 -22.82 13.06
CA VAL A 292 1.38 -22.57 13.61
C VAL A 292 1.90 -21.22 13.13
N THR A 293 2.55 -20.50 14.02
CA THR A 293 3.26 -19.25 13.71
C THR A 293 4.76 -19.47 13.94
N TYR A 294 5.58 -19.10 12.96
CA TYR A 294 7.01 -19.35 12.98
C TYR A 294 7.78 -18.35 12.12
N ILE A 295 9.10 -18.28 12.31
CA ILE A 295 10.02 -17.51 11.47
C ILE A 295 10.62 -18.47 10.43
N ALA A 296 10.50 -18.13 9.15
CA ALA A 296 11.11 -18.92 8.08
C ALA A 296 12.66 -18.83 8.11
N LEU A 297 13.33 -19.92 7.76
CA LEU A 297 14.79 -20.00 7.64
C LEU A 297 15.28 -19.07 6.53
N ASP A 298 14.75 -19.27 5.32
CA ASP A 298 15.08 -18.49 4.13
C ASP A 298 14.22 -17.22 4.06
N LYS A 299 14.15 -16.46 5.16
CA LYS A 299 13.31 -15.26 5.29
C LYS A 299 13.56 -14.21 4.20
N HIS A 300 14.76 -14.17 3.64
CA HIS A 300 15.14 -13.25 2.54
C HIS A 300 14.36 -13.51 1.24
N LEU A 301 13.79 -14.71 1.07
CA LEU A 301 12.90 -15.03 -0.06
C LEU A 301 11.48 -14.50 0.14
N LEU A 302 11.11 -14.17 1.38
CA LEU A 302 9.75 -13.75 1.74
C LEU A 302 9.66 -12.25 2.03
N THR A 303 10.76 -11.63 2.45
CA THR A 303 10.77 -10.26 2.91
C THR A 303 12.17 -9.64 2.84
N THR A 304 12.21 -8.32 2.92
CA THR A 304 13.45 -7.56 3.08
C THR A 304 13.77 -7.37 4.55
N ASN A 305 15.05 -7.30 4.90
CA ASN A 305 15.46 -7.03 6.26
C ASN A 305 15.08 -5.60 6.67
N PRO A 306 14.60 -5.38 7.91
CA PRO A 306 14.40 -4.04 8.43
C PRO A 306 15.77 -3.34 8.53
N THR A 307 15.90 -2.16 7.92
CA THR A 307 17.16 -1.40 7.91
C THR A 307 17.27 -0.44 9.09
N ASN A 308 16.14 0.11 9.54
CA ASN A 308 16.04 0.97 10.70
C ASN A 308 14.65 0.82 11.32
N VAL A 309 14.58 0.73 12.65
CA VAL A 309 13.32 0.75 13.39
C VAL A 309 13.43 1.79 14.50
N LYS A 310 12.58 2.80 14.43
CA LYS A 310 12.38 3.76 15.52
C LYS A 310 11.22 3.29 16.37
N LEU A 311 11.52 2.92 17.61
CA LEU A 311 10.52 2.60 18.62
C LEU A 311 10.40 3.77 19.59
N THR A 312 9.21 4.35 19.68
CA THR A 312 8.87 5.38 20.66
C THR A 312 7.88 4.80 21.65
N TYR A 313 8.12 5.01 22.95
CA TYR A 313 7.19 4.64 24.00
C TYR A 313 7.23 5.70 25.11
N GLY A 314 6.08 6.01 25.69
CA GLY A 314 6.01 6.92 26.82
C GLY A 314 6.62 6.30 28.08
N ALA A 315 7.86 6.67 28.42
CA ALA A 315 8.50 6.23 29.65
C ALA A 315 7.96 6.95 30.91
N ASN A 316 7.42 8.15 30.72
CA ASN A 316 6.75 8.98 31.74
C ASN A 316 5.79 9.97 31.04
N PHE A 317 4.92 10.63 31.82
CA PHE A 317 3.92 11.56 31.29
C PHE A 317 4.53 12.69 30.44
N ALA A 318 5.69 13.22 30.84
CA ALA A 318 6.38 14.28 30.11
C ALA A 318 6.87 13.82 28.72
N SER A 319 7.33 12.57 28.59
CA SER A 319 7.69 11.98 27.29
C SER A 319 6.48 11.82 26.38
N VAL A 320 5.34 11.37 26.93
CA VAL A 320 4.08 11.26 26.17
C VAL A 320 3.64 12.63 25.67
N VAL A 321 3.77 13.67 26.51
CA VAL A 321 3.46 15.05 26.10
C VAL A 321 4.42 15.54 25.02
N SER A 322 5.72 15.26 25.13
CA SER A 322 6.72 15.63 24.10
C SER A 322 6.49 14.92 22.76
N ASP A 323 6.14 13.63 22.80
CA ASP A 323 5.80 12.85 21.60
C ASP A 323 4.50 13.35 20.98
N LEU A 324 3.49 13.69 21.80
CA LEU A 324 2.26 14.32 21.34
C LEU A 324 2.54 15.67 20.69
N VAL A 325 3.41 16.50 21.27
CA VAL A 325 3.83 17.77 20.68
C VAL A 325 4.50 17.53 19.32
N THR A 326 5.42 16.57 19.22
CA THR A 326 6.08 16.22 17.94
C THR A 326 5.07 15.72 16.89
N TYR A 327 4.11 14.89 17.31
CA TYR A 327 3.05 14.40 16.43
C TYR A 327 2.11 15.53 15.98
N VAL A 328 1.76 16.45 16.88
CA VAL A 328 0.98 17.65 16.59
C VAL A 328 1.75 18.58 15.67
N GLU A 329 3.08 18.72 15.82
CA GLU A 329 3.95 19.46 14.91
C GLU A 329 3.95 18.87 13.50
N ASP A 330 4.08 17.55 13.36
CA ASP A 330 3.99 16.87 12.07
C ASP A 330 2.60 17.02 11.43
N LEU A 331 1.52 16.91 12.23
CA LEU A 331 0.15 17.19 11.80
C LEU A 331 -0.04 18.63 11.34
N MET A 332 0.47 19.60 12.11
CA MET A 332 0.42 21.02 11.76
C MET A 332 1.20 21.29 10.48
N ARG A 333 2.35 20.63 10.27
CA ARG A 333 3.11 20.71 9.03
C ARG A 333 2.33 20.16 7.84
N ASP A 334 1.66 19.02 7.99
CA ASP A 334 0.80 18.44 6.95
C ASP A 334 -0.41 19.35 6.66
N VAL A 335 -1.05 19.91 7.68
CA VAL A 335 -2.15 20.89 7.54
C VAL A 335 -1.68 22.15 6.84
N ASN A 336 -0.48 22.66 7.15
CA ASN A 336 0.07 23.84 6.50
C ASN A 336 0.35 23.62 5.01
N ILE A 337 0.79 22.41 4.63
CA ILE A 337 0.92 22.04 3.20
C ILE A 337 -0.45 22.04 2.52
N ASN A 338 -1.48 21.45 3.16
CA ASN A 338 -2.84 21.46 2.62
C ASN A 338 -3.42 22.88 2.54
N LYS A 339 -3.16 23.73 3.53
CA LYS A 339 -3.57 25.14 3.55
C LYS A 339 -2.91 25.91 2.41
N PHE A 340 -1.61 25.73 2.18
CA PHE A 340 -0.92 26.34 1.04
C PHE A 340 -1.54 25.92 -0.30
N ILE A 341 -1.98 24.66 -0.43
CA ILE A 341 -2.68 24.19 -1.63
C ILE A 341 -4.05 24.86 -1.77
N GLN A 342 -4.81 25.02 -0.67
CA GLN A 342 -6.10 25.73 -0.68
C GLN A 342 -5.92 27.21 -1.04
N ASP A 343 -4.97 27.90 -0.41
CA ASP A 343 -4.64 29.30 -0.70
C ASP A 343 -4.25 29.48 -2.18
N TYR A 344 -3.50 28.52 -2.75
CA TYR A 344 -3.14 28.51 -4.18
C TYR A 344 -4.35 28.27 -5.10
N ILE A 345 -5.28 27.39 -4.70
CA ILE A 345 -6.52 27.14 -5.44
C ILE A 345 -7.42 28.39 -5.41
N GLU A 346 -7.61 29.00 -4.24
CA GLU A 346 -8.39 30.22 -4.07
C GLU A 346 -7.82 31.37 -4.92
N ALA A 347 -6.50 31.58 -4.88
CA ALA A 347 -5.85 32.58 -5.73
C ALA A 347 -6.05 32.33 -7.23
N LYS A 348 -6.05 31.06 -7.67
CA LYS A 348 -6.37 30.72 -9.07
C LYS A 348 -7.84 30.96 -9.41
N VAL A 349 -8.76 30.62 -8.51
CA VAL A 349 -10.19 30.86 -8.70
C VAL A 349 -10.46 32.36 -8.79
N ASP A 350 -9.83 33.18 -7.94
CA ASP A 350 -9.97 34.63 -7.99
C ASP A 350 -9.39 35.24 -9.26
N ASN A 351 -8.22 34.78 -9.72
CA ASN A 351 -7.67 35.23 -11.01
C ASN A 351 -8.61 34.87 -12.17
N ASN A 352 -9.11 33.63 -12.22
CA ASN A 352 -10.07 33.22 -13.25
C ASN A 352 -11.38 34.02 -13.18
N ARG A 353 -11.83 34.40 -11.97
CA ARG A 353 -13.00 35.25 -11.77
C ARG A 353 -12.77 36.66 -12.29
N ILE A 354 -11.58 37.24 -12.05
CA ILE A 354 -11.18 38.55 -12.60
C ILE A 354 -11.14 38.50 -14.12
N ASP A 355 -10.54 37.47 -14.69
CA ASP A 355 -10.46 37.29 -16.15
C ASP A 355 -11.86 37.15 -16.77
N LEU A 356 -12.76 36.41 -16.13
CA LEU A 356 -14.15 36.26 -16.56
C LEU A 356 -14.94 37.57 -16.44
N ASP A 357 -14.78 38.32 -15.35
CA ASP A 357 -15.39 39.64 -15.17
C ASP A 357 -14.89 40.64 -16.22
N ALA A 358 -13.58 40.62 -16.51
CA ALA A 358 -12.98 41.44 -17.56
C ALA A 358 -13.52 41.07 -18.95
N HIS A 359 -13.66 39.77 -19.23
CA HIS A 359 -14.26 39.29 -20.49
C HIS A 359 -15.73 39.66 -20.60
N THR A 360 -16.50 39.56 -19.51
CA THR A 360 -17.93 39.91 -19.47
C THR A 360 -18.16 41.42 -19.62
N LYS A 361 -17.24 42.26 -19.10
CA LYS A 361 -17.29 43.73 -19.28
C LYS A 361 -16.81 44.16 -20.67
N ASN A 362 -15.88 43.43 -21.28
CA ASN A 362 -15.45 43.65 -22.67
C ASN A 362 -16.40 43.03 -23.71
N ALA A 363 -17.40 42.26 -23.28
CA ALA A 363 -18.48 41.79 -24.13
C ALA A 363 -19.48 42.93 -24.43
N ASP A 364 -18.97 44.03 -24.98
CA ASP A 364 -19.81 44.96 -25.72
C ASP A 364 -20.33 44.20 -26.94
N ILE A 365 -21.64 43.94 -26.92
CA ILE A 365 -22.43 43.52 -28.08
C ILE A 365 -22.07 44.49 -29.21
N HIS A 366 -21.38 43.98 -30.23
CA HIS A 366 -20.99 44.70 -31.45
C HIS A 366 -22.20 44.96 -32.36
N VAL A 367 -23.27 45.55 -31.82
CA VAL A 367 -24.37 46.06 -32.62
C VAL A 367 -24.65 47.45 -32.10
N THR A 368 -24.06 48.44 -32.76
CA THR A 368 -24.42 49.83 -32.48
C THR A 368 -25.91 50.01 -32.69
N LYS A 369 -26.52 50.99 -32.03
CA LYS A 369 -27.97 51.27 -32.17
C LYS A 369 -28.40 51.48 -33.64
N ALA A 370 -27.47 51.89 -34.50
CA ALA A 370 -27.66 52.02 -35.95
C ALA A 370 -27.72 50.66 -36.69
N ASP A 371 -26.97 49.66 -36.24
CA ASP A 371 -26.93 48.33 -36.85
C ASP A 371 -28.16 47.48 -36.49
N LYS A 372 -28.73 47.69 -35.30
CA LYS A 372 -30.01 47.08 -34.89
C LYS A 372 -31.18 47.56 -35.77
N ALA A 373 -31.19 48.84 -36.13
CA ALA A 373 -32.20 49.42 -37.02
C ALA A 373 -32.11 48.90 -38.47
N LYS A 374 -30.92 48.50 -38.94
CA LYS A 374 -30.75 47.84 -40.25
C LYS A 374 -31.31 46.42 -40.27
N TRP A 375 -31.26 45.72 -39.14
CA TRP A 375 -31.73 44.34 -39.01
C TRP A 375 -33.27 44.24 -38.96
N ASP A 376 -33.91 45.16 -38.24
CA ASP A 376 -35.39 45.20 -38.10
C ASP A 376 -36.11 45.63 -39.39
N ALA A 377 -35.41 46.24 -40.35
CA ALA A 377 -35.95 46.73 -41.63
C ALA A 377 -35.93 45.69 -42.78
N GLY A 378 -35.59 44.42 -42.52
CA GLY A 378 -35.69 43.34 -43.51
C GLY A 378 -34.59 43.30 -44.58
N GLY A 379 -33.49 44.03 -44.39
CA GLY A 379 -32.32 43.93 -45.26
C GLY A 379 -31.54 42.64 -45.02
N ARG A 380 -31.51 41.72 -45.99
CA ARG A 380 -30.58 40.58 -45.99
C ARG A 380 -29.15 41.13 -46.02
N GLY A 381 -28.46 41.10 -44.88
CA GLY A 381 -27.01 41.30 -44.82
C GLY A 381 -26.26 40.18 -45.56
N GLU A 382 -25.09 40.50 -46.10
CA GLU A 382 -24.21 39.54 -46.76
C GLU A 382 -23.90 38.36 -45.82
N LYS A 383 -23.76 37.17 -46.41
CA LYS A 383 -23.46 35.93 -45.70
C LYS A 383 -22.14 36.10 -44.94
N GLY A 384 -22.20 36.26 -43.63
CA GLY A 384 -21.04 36.22 -42.75
C GLY A 384 -20.32 34.88 -42.87
N GLU A 385 -18.99 34.90 -42.83
CA GLU A 385 -18.18 33.69 -42.76
C GLU A 385 -18.61 32.85 -41.55
N LYS A 386 -18.61 31.52 -41.74
CA LYS A 386 -19.02 30.56 -40.72
C LYS A 386 -18.09 30.71 -39.52
N GLY A 387 -18.60 31.24 -38.41
CA GLY A 387 -17.89 31.24 -37.13
C GLY A 387 -17.59 29.81 -36.67
N ASP A 388 -16.45 29.62 -36.04
CA ASP A 388 -16.06 28.35 -35.44
C ASP A 388 -17.13 27.86 -34.45
N PRO A 389 -17.41 26.55 -34.35
CA PRO A 389 -18.36 26.03 -33.37
C PRO A 389 -17.93 26.43 -31.95
N GLY A 390 -18.80 27.13 -31.24
CA GLY A 390 -18.60 27.43 -29.82
C GLY A 390 -18.51 26.15 -29.00
N ILE A 391 -17.53 26.08 -28.09
CA ILE A 391 -17.39 24.99 -27.14
C ILE A 391 -18.63 24.98 -26.24
N GLN A 392 -19.37 23.88 -26.28
CA GLN A 392 -20.52 23.65 -25.40
C GLN A 392 -20.01 23.56 -23.95
N SER A 393 -20.30 24.57 -23.13
CA SER A 393 -20.10 24.48 -21.69
C SER A 393 -21.06 23.44 -21.13
N THR A 394 -20.52 22.37 -20.52
CA THR A 394 -21.33 21.44 -19.75
C THR A 394 -21.97 22.18 -18.58
N LYS A 395 -23.29 22.02 -18.44
CA LYS A 395 -24.10 22.50 -17.32
C LYS A 395 -23.40 22.12 -16.01
N GLY A 396 -23.04 23.11 -15.19
CA GLY A 396 -22.50 22.87 -13.85
C GLY A 396 -23.47 22.00 -13.06
N ALA A 397 -22.96 20.92 -12.44
CA ALA A 397 -23.74 20.14 -11.49
C ALA A 397 -24.05 21.02 -10.28
N ASP A 398 -25.31 20.99 -9.84
CA ASP A 398 -25.78 21.73 -8.67
C ASP A 398 -24.91 21.40 -7.44
N GLY A 399 -24.53 22.43 -6.68
CA GLY A 399 -23.71 22.29 -5.48
C GLY A 399 -24.41 21.43 -4.43
N VAL A 400 -23.73 20.38 -3.96
CA VAL A 400 -24.22 19.54 -2.86
C VAL A 400 -24.29 20.41 -1.60
N THR A 401 -25.49 20.53 -1.02
CA THR A 401 -25.73 21.22 0.24
C THR A 401 -24.90 20.54 1.34
N GLY A 402 -24.05 21.31 2.03
CA GLY A 402 -23.21 20.79 3.11
C GLY A 402 -24.06 20.17 4.23
N ALA A 403 -23.70 18.96 4.67
CA ALA A 403 -24.34 18.33 5.81
C ALA A 403 -24.14 19.19 7.07
N LYS A 404 -25.25 19.52 7.74
CA LYS A 404 -25.27 20.21 9.02
C LYS A 404 -24.45 19.41 10.04
N GLY A 405 -23.47 20.04 10.67
CA GLY A 405 -22.59 19.39 11.66
C GLY A 405 -23.39 18.75 12.79
N GLU A 406 -23.04 17.52 13.15
CA GLU A 406 -23.62 16.81 14.29
C GLU A 406 -23.28 17.53 15.60
N GLN A 407 -24.27 17.62 16.49
CA GLN A 407 -24.14 18.22 17.81
C GLN A 407 -23.13 17.42 18.66
N GLY A 408 -22.18 18.11 19.29
CA GLY A 408 -21.16 17.48 20.13
C GLY A 408 -21.76 16.61 21.23
N ILE A 409 -21.16 15.42 21.44
CA ILE A 409 -21.54 14.50 22.51
C ILE A 409 -21.33 15.15 23.89
N GLN A 410 -22.33 15.04 24.76
CA GLN A 410 -22.25 15.50 26.14
C GLN A 410 -21.20 14.67 26.90
N GLY A 411 -20.30 15.35 27.63
CA GLY A 411 -19.26 14.67 28.41
C GLY A 411 -19.85 13.73 29.48
N PRO A 412 -19.14 12.64 29.83
CA PRO A 412 -19.63 11.68 30.82
C PRO A 412 -19.80 12.35 32.20
N THR A 413 -20.86 11.97 32.91
CA THR A 413 -21.12 12.37 34.30
C THR A 413 -19.95 11.97 35.21
N GLY A 414 -19.46 12.91 36.01
CA GLY A 414 -18.35 12.65 36.94
C GLY A 414 -18.67 11.55 37.95
N LEU A 415 -17.68 10.70 38.26
CA LEU A 415 -17.79 9.67 39.28
C LEU A 415 -18.00 10.30 40.66
N GLN A 416 -18.98 9.80 41.40
CA GLN A 416 -19.23 10.17 42.79
C GLN A 416 -18.04 9.77 43.68
N GLY A 417 -17.53 10.71 44.47
CA GLY A 417 -16.39 10.46 45.37
C GLY A 417 -16.69 9.38 46.42
N PRO A 418 -15.67 8.67 46.92
CA PRO A 418 -15.85 7.64 47.93
C PRO A 418 -16.45 8.22 49.23
N LYS A 419 -17.40 7.48 49.80
CA LYS A 419 -18.02 7.75 51.11
C LYS A 419 -16.94 7.67 52.19
N GLY A 420 -16.80 8.74 52.98
CA GLY A 420 -15.79 8.82 54.04
C GLY A 420 -15.93 7.70 55.07
N GLU A 421 -14.83 6.99 55.33
CA GLU A 421 -14.72 6.07 56.47
C GLU A 421 -14.74 6.86 57.78
N ALA A 422 -15.60 6.43 58.70
CA ALA A 422 -15.64 6.95 60.05
C ALA A 422 -14.40 6.47 60.81
N THR A 423 -13.50 7.39 61.14
CA THR A 423 -12.46 7.15 62.15
C THR A 423 -13.12 7.10 63.52
N GLU A 424 -13.23 5.91 64.09
CA GLU A 424 -13.58 5.71 65.49
C GLU A 424 -12.43 6.20 66.37
N LYS A 425 -12.76 7.04 67.36
CA LYS A 425 -11.81 7.59 68.32
C LYS A 425 -11.51 6.57 69.41
N VAL A 426 -10.21 6.42 69.65
CA VAL A 426 -9.51 6.05 70.89
C VAL A 426 -10.35 6.11 72.16
N GLN A 427 -10.35 5.00 72.92
CA GLN A 427 -9.98 5.02 74.34
C GLN A 427 -9.22 3.75 74.73
#